data_AF-X1IE34-F1
#
_entry.id   AF-X1IE34-F1
#
_cell.length_a   1.000
_cell.length_b   1.000
_cell.length_c   1.000
_cell.angle_alpha   90.00
_cell.angle_beta   90.00
_cell.angle_gamma   90.00
#
_symmetry.space_group_name_H-M   'P 1'
#
loop_
_entity.id
_entity.type
_entity.pdbx_description
1 polymer ?
#
loop_
_entity_poly.entity_id
_entity_poly.type
_entity_poly.pdbx_seq_one_letter_code
_entity_poly.pdbx_strand_id
1 'polypeptide(L)' 'MISTVTTTVTVATLAAGATFGAISTVLLILLLASKEMVDTDTRQTLQAFGKALNIGILPLLISFTLIVTFKILEVL' A
#
# COMPACT_ATOMS: atom_id res chain seq x y z
N MET A 1 12.93 16.04 -30.35
CA MET A 1 11.81 16.28 -29.40
C MET A 1 11.22 15.01 -28.81
N ILE A 2 11.05 13.90 -29.57
CA ILE A 2 10.48 12.65 -29.04
C ILE A 2 11.22 12.13 -27.79
N SER A 3 12.56 12.11 -27.79
CA SER A 3 13.37 11.62 -26.67
C SER A 3 13.16 12.43 -25.39
N THR A 4 13.05 13.76 -25.51
CA THR A 4 12.75 14.67 -24.39
C THR A 4 11.37 14.40 -23.80
N VAL A 5 10.35 14.21 -24.64
CA VAL A 5 8.98 13.88 -24.20
C VAL A 5 8.95 12.51 -23.51
N THR A 6 9.63 11.51 -24.05
CA THR A 6 9.73 10.19 -23.42
C THR A 6 10.43 10.27 -22.06
N THR A 7 11.52 11.04 -21.94
CA THR A 7 12.20 11.24 -20.66
C THR A 7 11.34 11.98 -19.64
N THR A 8 10.58 13.00 -20.04
CA THR A 8 9.72 13.73 -19.09
C THR A 8 8.56 12.87 -18.61
N VAL A 9 7.95 12.09 -19.50
CA VAL A 9 6.86 11.18 -19.14
C VAL A 9 7.35 10.09 -18.19
N THR A 10 8.49 9.47 -18.47
CA THR A 10 9.06 8.42 -17.60
C THR A 10 9.44 8.94 -16.22
N VAL A 11 10.05 10.13 -16.11
CA VAL A 11 10.36 10.73 -14.81
C VAL A 11 9.08 11.07 -14.04
N ALA A 12 8.06 11.61 -14.73
CA ALA A 12 6.78 11.95 -14.10
C ALA A 12 6.05 10.70 -13.58
N THR A 13 6.03 9.60 -14.34
CA THR A 13 5.37 8.35 -13.90
C THR A 13 6.10 7.71 -12.73
N LEU A 14 7.44 7.72 -12.71
CA LEU A 14 8.23 7.23 -11.58
C LEU A 14 8.00 8.05 -10.31
N ALA A 15 7.99 9.39 -10.42
CA ALA A 15 7.73 10.26 -9.29
C ALA A 15 6.32 10.06 -8.70
N ALA A 16 5.31 9.94 -9.55
CA ALA A 16 3.94 9.63 -9.12
C ALA A 16 3.88 8.25 -8.45
N GLY A 17 4.48 7.22 -9.08
CA GLY A 17 4.52 5.86 -8.54
C GLY A 17 5.18 5.77 -7.16
N ALA A 18 6.32 6.45 -6.97
CA ALA A 18 7.01 6.51 -5.68
C ALA A 18 6.14 7.15 -4.59
N THR A 19 5.43 8.23 -4.92
CA THR A 19 4.55 8.94 -3.98
C THR A 19 3.37 8.06 -3.56
N PHE A 20 2.67 7.43 -4.52
CA PHE A 20 1.55 6.54 -4.23
C PHE A 20 1.99 5.27 -3.48
N GLY A 21 3.18 4.76 -3.78
CA GLY A 21 3.80 3.66 -3.03
C GLY A 21 4.01 4.04 -1.56
N ALA A 22 4.66 5.18 -1.31
CA ALA A 22 4.87 5.68 0.06
C ALA A 22 3.55 5.87 0.82
N ILE A 23 2.56 6.52 0.20
CA ILE A 23 1.23 6.72 0.82
C ILE A 23 0.56 5.38 1.14
N SER A 24 0.60 4.42 0.20
CA SER A 24 0.02 3.09 0.42
C SER A 24 0.69 2.35 1.57
N THR A 25 2.01 2.46 1.73
CA THR A 25 2.72 1.83 2.86
C THR A 25 2.32 2.42 4.21
N VAL A 26 2.25 3.75 4.31
CA VAL A 26 1.82 4.42 5.54
C VAL A 26 0.37 4.07 5.87
N LEU A 27 -0.51 4.05 4.87
CA LEU A 27 -1.90 3.65 5.03
C LEU A 27 -2.03 2.20 5.49
N LEU A 28 -1.28 1.27 4.89
CA LEU A 28 -1.23 -0.13 5.31
C LEU A 28 -0.84 -0.24 6.78
N ILE A 29 0.22 0.44 7.21
CA ILE A 29 0.70 0.42 8.60
C ILE A 29 -0.39 0.94 9.56
N LEU A 30 -1.05 2.06 9.23
CA LEU A 30 -2.12 2.63 10.05
C LEU A 30 -3.33 1.70 10.16
N LEU A 31 -3.71 1.05 9.05
CA LEU A 31 -4.81 0.08 9.05
C LEU A 31 -4.47 -1.17 9.88
N LEU A 32 -3.25 -1.70 9.75
CA LEU A 32 -2.80 -2.82 10.59
C LEU A 32 -2.80 -2.44 12.06
N ALA A 33 -2.22 -1.29 12.43
CA ALA A 33 -2.21 -0.81 13.81
C ALA A 33 -3.63 -0.65 14.37
N SER A 34 -4.55 -0.09 13.58
CA SER A 34 -5.95 0.05 13.96
C SER A 34 -6.65 -1.30 14.11
N LYS A 35 -6.33 -2.29 13.27
CA LYS A 35 -6.88 -3.65 13.36
C LYS A 35 -6.50 -4.30 14.68
N GLU A 36 -5.22 -4.24 15.05
CA GLU A 36 -4.72 -4.88 16.28
C GLU A 36 -5.36 -4.28 17.54
N MET A 37 -5.63 -2.97 17.54
CA MET A 37 -6.36 -2.30 18.63
C MET A 37 -7.82 -2.75 18.70
N VAL A 38 -8.49 -2.91 17.54
CA VAL A 38 -9.90 -3.29 17.45
C VAL A 38 -10.13 -4.76 17.79
N ASP A 39 -9.18 -5.64 17.47
CA ASP A 39 -9.28 -7.08 17.71
C ASP A 39 -9.24 -7.44 19.21
N THR A 40 -8.74 -6.51 20.04
CA THR A 40 -8.70 -6.65 21.50
C THR A 40 -10.07 -6.34 22.16
N ASP A 41 -11.00 -5.71 21.44
CA ASP A 41 -12.30 -5.28 21.99
C ASP A 41 -13.40 -6.34 21.76
N THR A 42 -14.23 -6.59 22.78
CA THR A 42 -15.31 -7.58 22.74
C THR A 42 -16.62 -7.02 22.14
N ARG A 43 -16.71 -5.71 21.89
CA ARG A 43 -17.91 -5.07 21.34
C ARG A 43 -18.17 -5.50 19.89
N GLN A 44 -19.39 -5.96 19.62
CA GLN A 44 -19.80 -6.48 18.31
C GLN A 44 -19.68 -5.43 17.17
N THR A 45 -19.89 -4.15 17.47
CA THR A 45 -19.72 -3.04 16.51
C THR A 45 -18.24 -2.85 16.12
N LEU A 46 -17.32 -3.04 17.06
CA LEU A 46 -15.88 -2.97 16.80
C LEU A 46 -15.40 -4.18 16.00
N GLN A 47 -15.92 -5.38 16.28
CA GLN A 47 -15.62 -6.56 15.46
C GLN A 47 -16.09 -6.41 14.00
N ALA A 48 -17.24 -5.78 13.76
CA ALA A 48 -17.71 -5.47 12.41
C ALA A 48 -16.78 -4.48 11.69
N PHE A 49 -16.28 -3.47 12.42
CA PHE A 49 -15.27 -2.54 11.90
C PHE A 49 -13.95 -3.25 11.57
N GLY A 50 -13.49 -4.18 12.42
CA GLY A 50 -12.31 -5.02 12.15
C GLY A 50 -12.44 -5.84 10.86
N LYS A 51 -13.64 -6.38 10.56
CA LYS A 51 -13.91 -7.09 9.30
C LYS A 51 -13.84 -6.15 8.08
N ALA A 52 -14.39 -4.95 8.19
CA ALA A 52 -14.29 -3.94 7.12
C ALA A 52 -12.84 -3.51 6.88
N LEU A 53 -12.07 -3.37 7.96
CA LEU A 53 -10.64 -3.05 7.91
C LEU A 53 -9.86 -4.14 7.20
N ASN A 54 -10.18 -5.41 7.44
CA ASN A 54 -9.57 -6.54 6.76
C ASN A 54 -9.78 -6.51 5.24
N ILE A 55 -10.96 -6.06 4.78
CA ILE A 55 -11.26 -5.85 3.34
C ILE A 55 -10.31 -4.82 2.71
N GLY A 56 -9.94 -3.77 3.45
CA GLY A 56 -9.02 -2.73 2.97
C GLY A 56 -7.55 -3.13 3.08
N ILE A 57 -7.20 -3.88 4.13
CA ILE A 57 -5.84 -4.35 4.38
C ILE A 57 -5.40 -5.36 3.32
N LEU A 58 -6.25 -6.33 2.98
CA LEU A 58 -5.89 -7.43 2.08
C LEU A 58 -5.34 -6.97 0.72
N PRO A 59 -6.01 -6.09 -0.06
CA PRO A 59 -5.49 -5.61 -1.34
C PRO A 59 -4.22 -4.75 -1.18
N LEU A 60 -4.13 -3.93 -0.13
CA LEU A 60 -2.92 -3.13 0.15
C LEU A 60 -1.72 -4.02 0.48
N LEU A 61 -1.94 -5.09 1.24
CA LEU A 61 -0.89 -6.03 1.65
C LEU A 61 -0.40 -6.86 0.46
N ILE A 62 -1.31 -7.28 -0.44
CA ILE A 62 -0.95 -7.93 -1.70
C ILE A 62 -0.11 -6.99 -2.56
N SER A 63 -0.56 -5.74 -2.75
CA SER A 63 0.17 -4.74 -3.52
C SER A 63 1.57 -4.49 -2.96
N PHE A 64 1.68 -4.29 -1.65
CA PHE A 64 2.97 -4.09 -0.98
C PHE A 64 3.91 -5.28 -1.15
N THR A 65 3.41 -6.50 -0.93
CA THR A 65 4.21 -7.72 -1.06
C THR A 65 4.71 -7.91 -2.48
N LEU A 66 3.87 -7.63 -3.47
CA LEU A 66 4.22 -7.71 -4.89
C LEU A 66 5.32 -6.70 -5.24
N ILE A 67 5.17 -5.43 -4.83
CA ILE A 67 6.18 -4.38 -5.04
C ILE A 67 7.52 -4.79 -4.41
N VAL A 68 7.52 -5.23 -3.16
CA VAL A 68 8.73 -5.65 -2.45
C VAL A 68 9.37 -6.85 -3.14
N THR A 69 8.58 -7.84 -3.57
CA THR A 69 9.09 -9.03 -4.28
C THR A 69 9.78 -8.64 -5.60
N PHE A 70 9.15 -7.79 -6.42
CA PHE A 70 9.78 -7.30 -7.65
C PHE A 70 11.05 -6.51 -7.36
N LYS A 71 11.07 -5.72 -6.28
CA LYS A 71 12.26 -4.95 -5.89
C LYS A 71 13.40 -5.86 -5.45
N ILE A 72 13.11 -6.97 -4.76
CA ILE A 72 14.11 -7.97 -4.38
C ILE A 72 14.64 -8.70 -5.62
N LEU A 73 13.76 -9.10 -6.54
CA LEU A 73 14.14 -9.76 -7.80
C LEU A 73 14.96 -8.85 -8.73
N GLU A 74 14.76 -7.54 -8.68
CA GLU A 74 15.57 -6.57 -9.43
C GLU A 74 17.01 -6.46 -8.89
N VAL A 75 17.20 -6.70 -7.58
CA VAL A 75 18.49 -6.56 -6.90
C VAL A 75 19.31 -7.87 -6.94
N LEU A 76 18.65 -9.03 -7.05
CA LEU A 76 19.29 -10.34 -7.13
C LEU A 76 19.83 -10.64 -8.54
#